data_AF-A0A6A7L461-F1
#
_entry.id   AF-A0A6A7L461-F1
#
_cell.length_a   1.000
_cell.length_b   1.000
_cell.length_c   1.000
_cell.angle_alpha   90.00
_cell.angle_beta   90.00
_cell.angle_gamma   90.00
#
_symmetry.space_group_name_H-M   'P 1'
#
loop_
_entity.id
_entity.type
_entity.pdbx_description
1 polymer ?
#
loop_
_entity_poly.entity_id
_entity_poly.type
_entity_poly.pdbx_seq_one_letter_code
_entity_poly.pdbx_strand_id
1 'polypeptide(L)'
;MTTSVFLFATLDTKGREAAFVRDLLTSWGVSVTLVDVGALGAVTVVADVPRERIFELAGTSAEAVRKNADRGEAVTKAAEGAARLAREAHARGEVAGVLGLGGSAGTTIGTAAMKALPLGVPKVMVSTLASGMVRQFVGDKDIFMLNAVVDIAGVNRVSRQVLSQAARAMAGLVTRFGPAPEPDDRPLVAATMFGVTTPCVERARETLERAGYEVLVFHATGTGGQAMESLISEGVIAGVLDVTTTELADEHVGGFLSAGPDRLTAAGKAGIPQVVSTGALDMANFYAPESVPAKFKDRIFYRHNANVTLMRTTPEENARIGTDIARKLSSAKGPVSVLLPGRGVSAIDKEGQPFDDPVARRALHDAIRSGVRGVEVAEADLHINDPDFADAAARKLLELMQPSSSSITKGNQEAM
;
A
#
# COMPACT_ATOMS: atom_id res chain seq x y z
N MET A 1 -3.49 29.76 6.44
CA MET A 1 -4.19 28.97 7.46
C MET A 1 -3.15 28.36 8.38
N THR A 2 -3.39 28.31 9.69
CA THR A 2 -2.45 27.72 10.66
C THR A 2 -2.64 26.20 10.70
N THR A 3 -1.60 25.44 10.39
CA THR A 3 -1.59 23.97 10.49
C THR A 3 -1.37 23.52 11.94
N SER A 4 -1.87 22.35 12.32
CA SER A 4 -1.68 21.78 13.67
C SER A 4 -1.35 20.29 13.64
N VAL A 5 -0.78 19.79 14.75
CA VAL A 5 -0.66 18.36 15.01
C VAL A 5 -2.00 17.83 15.51
N PHE A 6 -2.58 16.86 14.83
CA PHE A 6 -3.81 16.19 15.27
C PHE A 6 -3.43 15.09 16.26
N LEU A 7 -3.78 15.28 17.53
CA LEU A 7 -3.50 14.34 18.62
C LEU A 7 -4.73 13.48 18.91
N PHE A 8 -4.72 12.23 18.44
CA PHE A 8 -5.79 11.27 18.65
C PHE A 8 -5.58 10.47 19.94
N ALA A 9 -6.56 10.50 20.85
CA ALA A 9 -6.55 9.69 22.05
C ALA A 9 -7.98 9.39 22.55
N THR A 10 -8.14 8.27 23.25
CA THR A 10 -9.37 7.94 23.97
C THR A 10 -9.45 8.76 25.27
N LEU A 11 -10.02 9.97 25.24
CA LEU A 11 -9.89 10.94 26.34
C LEU A 11 -10.66 10.59 27.62
N ASP A 12 -11.57 9.62 27.51
CA ASP A 12 -12.24 8.99 28.65
C ASP A 12 -11.30 8.15 29.51
N THR A 13 -10.19 7.66 28.94
CA THR A 13 -9.22 6.82 29.65
C THR A 13 -7.80 7.39 29.66
N LYS A 14 -7.44 8.22 28.68
CA LYS A 14 -6.08 8.72 28.45
C LYS A 14 -6.01 10.24 28.29
N GLY A 15 -7.01 10.97 28.78
CA GLY A 15 -7.05 12.42 28.60
C GLY A 15 -5.90 13.14 29.32
N ARG A 16 -5.44 12.66 30.48
CA ARG A 16 -4.30 13.25 31.19
C ARG A 16 -2.99 13.12 30.40
N GLU A 17 -2.76 11.97 29.78
CA GLU A 17 -1.60 11.68 28.96
C GLU A 17 -1.62 12.48 27.66
N ALA A 18 -2.80 12.59 27.03
CA ALA A 18 -2.98 13.40 25.83
C ALA A 18 -2.79 14.89 26.13
N ALA A 19 -3.34 15.41 27.23
CA ALA A 19 -3.07 16.78 27.67
C ALA A 19 -1.58 17.01 27.94
N PHE A 20 -0.89 16.07 28.60
CA PHE A 20 0.55 16.19 28.84
C PHE A 20 1.35 16.33 27.53
N VAL A 21 1.05 15.53 26.50
CA VAL A 21 1.71 15.64 25.19
C VAL A 21 1.35 16.95 24.49
N ARG A 22 0.06 17.32 24.49
CA ARG A 22 -0.41 18.60 23.92
C ARG A 22 0.33 19.77 24.55
N ASP A 23 0.39 19.83 25.88
CA ASP A 23 0.97 20.95 26.61
C ASP A 23 2.48 21.07 26.34
N LEU A 24 3.20 19.95 26.21
CA LEU A 24 4.60 19.95 25.78
C LEU A 24 4.76 20.53 24.37
N LEU A 25 4.01 20.03 23.39
CA LEU A 25 4.06 20.52 22.01
C LEU A 25 3.75 22.01 21.91
N THR A 26 2.67 22.45 22.57
CA THR A 26 2.29 23.87 22.65
C THR A 26 3.38 24.71 23.30
N SER A 27 4.04 24.22 24.36
CA SER A 27 5.15 24.93 25.01
C SER A 27 6.38 25.11 24.09
N TRP A 28 6.49 24.31 23.02
CA TRP A 28 7.52 24.42 22.00
C TRP A 28 7.04 25.13 20.73
N GLY A 29 5.87 25.78 20.78
CA GLY A 29 5.31 26.54 19.67
C GLY A 29 4.63 25.70 18.59
N VAL A 30 4.38 24.41 18.85
CA VAL A 30 3.66 23.53 17.92
C VAL A 30 2.17 23.56 18.26
N SER A 31 1.34 24.05 17.35
CA SER A 31 -0.12 24.03 17.49
C SER A 31 -0.65 22.60 17.48
N VAL A 32 -1.61 22.30 18.36
CA VAL A 32 -2.20 20.96 18.50
C VAL A 32 -3.72 21.06 18.41
N THR A 33 -4.32 20.13 17.68
CA THR A 33 -5.76 19.85 17.68
C THR A 33 -5.99 18.54 18.40
N LEU A 34 -6.59 18.58 19.58
CA LEU A 34 -6.87 17.40 20.40
C LEU A 34 -8.17 16.74 19.93
N VAL A 35 -8.08 15.47 19.55
CA VAL A 35 -9.20 14.69 18.98
C VAL A 35 -9.58 13.55 19.92
N ASP A 36 -10.83 13.55 20.38
CA ASP A 36 -11.36 12.46 21.20
C ASP A 36 -11.88 11.31 20.35
N VAL A 37 -11.34 10.13 20.58
CA VAL A 37 -11.78 8.86 19.95
C VAL A 37 -12.23 7.84 20.99
N GLY A 38 -12.54 8.28 22.22
CA GLY A 38 -13.12 7.46 23.27
C GLY A 38 -14.58 7.09 23.00
N ALA A 39 -15.09 6.09 23.71
CA ALA A 39 -16.43 5.54 23.44
C ALA A 39 -17.33 5.48 24.68
N LEU A 40 -16.80 5.33 25.90
CA LEU A 40 -17.60 4.85 27.03
C LEU A 40 -17.63 5.81 28.23
N GLY A 41 -16.47 6.33 28.63
CA GLY A 41 -16.36 7.09 29.88
C GLY A 41 -16.53 8.60 29.70
N ALA A 42 -16.63 9.31 30.83
CA ALA A 42 -16.54 10.76 30.88
C ALA A 42 -15.13 11.21 30.48
N VAL A 43 -15.06 12.25 29.64
CA VAL A 43 -13.79 12.85 29.24
C VAL A 43 -13.12 13.50 30.44
N THR A 44 -11.79 13.38 30.51
CA THR A 44 -10.99 14.03 31.56
C THR A 44 -10.39 15.36 31.11
N VAL A 45 -10.47 15.66 29.81
CA VAL A 45 -9.96 16.86 29.14
C VAL A 45 -10.90 17.21 27.99
N VAL A 46 -11.11 18.50 27.75
CA VAL A 46 -11.93 19.00 26.62
C VAL A 46 -11.16 18.82 25.31
N ALA A 47 -11.81 18.19 24.33
CA ALA A 47 -11.27 18.02 22.98
C ALA A 47 -11.63 19.23 22.11
N ASP A 48 -10.77 19.52 21.12
CA ASP A 48 -11.10 20.45 20.04
C ASP A 48 -12.04 19.79 19.02
N VAL A 49 -11.85 18.48 18.79
CA VAL A 49 -12.76 17.64 18.01
C VAL A 49 -13.35 16.56 18.93
N PRO A 50 -14.65 16.64 19.26
CA PRO A 50 -15.28 15.71 20.19
C PRO A 50 -15.62 14.37 19.52
N ARG A 51 -15.79 13.30 20.32
CA ARG A 51 -16.04 11.94 19.82
C ARG A 51 -17.32 11.82 18.99
N GLU A 52 -18.31 12.66 19.26
CA GLU A 52 -19.56 12.74 18.52
C GLU A 52 -19.27 12.98 17.03
N ARG A 53 -18.35 13.90 16.73
CA ARG A 53 -17.93 14.18 15.36
C ARG A 53 -17.23 12.99 14.71
N ILE A 54 -16.44 12.24 15.46
CA ILE A 54 -15.76 11.03 14.97
C ILE A 54 -16.79 9.96 14.58
N PHE A 55 -17.76 9.70 15.44
CA PHE A 55 -18.80 8.70 15.17
C PHE A 55 -19.75 9.13 14.04
N GLU A 56 -20.08 10.42 13.94
CA GLU A 56 -20.82 10.97 12.79
C GLU A 56 -20.09 10.71 11.47
N LEU A 57 -18.78 10.96 11.42
CA LEU A 57 -17.95 10.70 10.23
C LEU A 57 -17.94 9.22 9.83
N ALA A 58 -18.10 8.32 10.81
CA ALA A 58 -18.23 6.87 10.62
C ALA A 58 -19.68 6.42 10.31
N GLY A 59 -20.62 7.35 10.16
CA GLY A 59 -22.02 7.05 9.85
C GLY A 59 -22.84 6.49 11.02
N THR A 60 -22.44 6.78 12.25
CA THR A 60 -23.17 6.38 13.48
C THR A 60 -23.20 7.53 14.50
N SER A 61 -23.68 7.29 15.72
CA SER A 61 -23.64 8.26 16.82
C SER A 61 -22.95 7.69 18.05
N ALA A 62 -22.43 8.57 18.91
CA ALA A 62 -21.82 8.18 20.18
C ALA A 62 -22.82 7.47 21.11
N GLU A 63 -24.10 7.85 21.06
CA GLU A 63 -25.19 7.20 21.80
C GLU A 63 -25.43 5.77 21.30
N ALA A 64 -25.47 5.57 19.99
CA ALA A 64 -25.71 4.26 19.38
C ALA A 64 -24.58 3.28 19.74
N VAL A 65 -23.33 3.74 19.63
CA VAL A 65 -22.15 2.94 20.00
C VAL A 65 -22.15 2.59 21.48
N ARG A 66 -22.47 3.56 22.37
CA ARG A 66 -22.59 3.31 23.82
C ARG A 66 -23.68 2.29 24.14
N LYS A 67 -24.84 2.39 23.47
CA LYS A 67 -25.97 1.48 23.69
C LYS A 67 -25.65 0.04 23.27
N ASN A 68 -24.89 -0.14 22.20
CA ASN A 68 -24.51 -1.46 21.72
C ASN A 68 -23.52 -2.18 22.67
N ALA A 69 -22.70 -1.40 23.40
CA ALA A 69 -21.73 -1.90 24.38
C ALA A 69 -20.70 -2.91 23.84
N ASP A 70 -20.55 -3.02 22.50
CA ASP A 70 -19.51 -3.79 21.85
C ASP A 70 -18.24 -2.93 21.68
N ARG A 71 -17.20 -3.29 22.42
CA ARG A 71 -15.90 -2.60 22.39
C ARG A 71 -15.22 -2.72 21.01
N GLY A 72 -15.32 -3.88 20.36
CA GLY A 72 -14.70 -4.12 19.06
C GLY A 72 -15.35 -3.27 17.97
N GLU A 73 -16.68 -3.21 17.95
CA GLU A 73 -17.43 -2.36 17.03
C GLU A 73 -17.14 -0.87 17.26
N ALA A 74 -17.11 -0.44 18.52
CA ALA A 74 -16.77 0.94 18.87
C ALA A 74 -15.39 1.36 18.36
N VAL A 75 -14.39 0.49 18.48
CA VAL A 75 -13.02 0.73 17.98
C VAL A 75 -13.01 0.80 16.45
N THR A 76 -13.73 -0.10 15.77
CA THR A 76 -13.85 -0.09 14.31
C THR A 76 -14.47 1.22 13.81
N LYS A 77 -15.58 1.66 14.41
CA LYS A 77 -16.24 2.92 14.03
C LYS A 77 -15.39 4.15 14.36
N ALA A 78 -14.71 4.17 15.50
CA ALA A 78 -13.78 5.24 15.82
C ALA A 78 -12.61 5.31 14.82
N ALA A 79 -12.09 4.17 14.37
CA ALA A 79 -11.03 4.10 13.36
C ALA A 79 -11.49 4.62 11.98
N GLU A 80 -12.69 4.23 11.53
CA GLU A 80 -13.30 4.76 10.30
C GLU A 80 -13.47 6.29 10.35
N GLY A 81 -14.00 6.80 11.46
CA GLY A 81 -14.20 8.24 11.67
C GLY A 81 -12.88 9.01 11.74
N ALA A 82 -11.88 8.48 12.44
CA ALA A 82 -10.56 9.09 12.57
C ALA A 82 -9.81 9.15 11.23
N ALA A 83 -9.86 8.07 10.43
CA ALA A 83 -9.32 8.03 9.07
C ALA A 83 -9.99 9.09 8.18
N ARG A 84 -11.31 9.21 8.24
CA ARG A 84 -12.06 10.20 7.46
C ARG A 84 -11.72 11.62 7.90
N LEU A 85 -11.67 11.91 9.20
CA LEU A 85 -11.29 13.22 9.73
C LEU A 85 -9.90 13.64 9.24
N ALA A 86 -8.90 12.76 9.40
CA ALA A 86 -7.53 13.04 9.02
C ALA A 86 -7.42 13.37 7.52
N ARG A 87 -8.06 12.57 6.67
CA ARG A 87 -8.09 12.79 5.22
C ARG A 87 -8.76 14.12 4.85
N GLU A 88 -9.92 14.42 5.43
CA GLU A 88 -10.64 15.67 5.15
C GLU A 88 -9.87 16.90 5.65
N ALA A 89 -9.25 16.83 6.82
CA ALA A 89 -8.42 17.91 7.37
C ALA A 89 -7.14 18.14 6.55
N HIS A 90 -6.50 17.06 6.09
CA HIS A 90 -5.34 17.14 5.20
C HIS A 90 -5.71 17.79 3.87
N ALA A 91 -6.85 17.42 3.27
CA ALA A 91 -7.34 18.04 2.03
C ALA A 91 -7.61 19.55 2.18
N ARG A 92 -7.90 20.02 3.39
CA ARG A 92 -8.05 21.46 3.72
C ARG A 92 -6.72 22.14 4.10
N GLY A 93 -5.60 21.42 4.10
CA GLY A 93 -4.29 21.96 4.48
C GLY A 93 -4.18 22.31 5.97
N GLU A 94 -4.90 21.58 6.84
CA GLU A 94 -4.93 21.85 8.28
C GLU A 94 -3.93 20.99 9.07
N VAL A 95 -3.45 19.88 8.49
CA VAL A 95 -2.65 18.86 9.18
C VAL A 95 -1.15 19.12 9.00
N ALA A 96 -0.47 19.46 10.10
CA ALA A 96 1.00 19.46 10.15
C ALA A 96 1.57 18.06 10.44
N GLY A 97 0.81 17.23 11.16
CA GLY A 97 1.20 15.87 11.53
C GLY A 97 0.12 15.18 12.36
N VAL A 98 0.25 13.87 12.56
CA VAL A 98 -0.67 13.06 13.36
C VAL A 98 0.09 12.36 14.47
N LEU A 99 -0.35 12.55 15.72
CA LEU A 99 0.17 11.83 16.88
C LEU A 99 -0.96 11.01 17.50
N GLY A 100 -0.68 9.75 17.80
CA GLY A 100 -1.59 8.86 18.53
C GLY A 100 -0.91 8.26 19.76
N LEU A 101 -1.69 7.99 20.81
CA LEU A 101 -1.23 7.22 21.97
C LEU A 101 -2.29 6.23 22.45
N GLY A 102 -1.87 5.02 22.79
CA GLY A 102 -2.80 4.04 23.36
C GLY A 102 -2.30 2.62 23.50
N GLY A 103 -3.14 1.78 24.09
CA GLY A 103 -3.01 0.32 23.99
C GLY A 103 -3.53 -0.18 22.64
N SER A 104 -3.98 -1.43 22.56
CA SER A 104 -4.51 -2.04 21.33
C SER A 104 -5.54 -1.15 20.59
N ALA A 105 -6.63 -0.78 21.28
CA ALA A 105 -7.69 0.04 20.70
C ALA A 105 -7.21 1.41 20.18
N GLY A 106 -6.47 2.16 21.01
CA GLY A 106 -5.95 3.47 20.62
C GLY A 106 -4.91 3.40 19.50
N THR A 107 -4.13 2.30 19.45
CA THR A 107 -3.20 2.03 18.34
C THR A 107 -3.95 1.79 17.05
N THR A 108 -5.00 0.95 17.07
CA THR A 108 -5.86 0.71 15.90
C THR A 108 -6.44 2.00 15.35
N ILE A 109 -7.03 2.84 16.22
CA ILE A 109 -7.67 4.09 15.80
C ILE A 109 -6.64 5.11 15.31
N GLY A 110 -5.58 5.36 16.08
CA GLY A 110 -4.53 6.33 15.73
C GLY A 110 -3.83 5.97 14.43
N THR A 111 -3.48 4.69 14.23
CA THR A 111 -2.86 4.25 12.98
C THR A 111 -3.83 4.21 11.80
N ALA A 112 -5.14 4.03 12.00
CA ALA A 112 -6.12 4.23 10.93
C ALA A 112 -6.13 5.69 10.43
N ALA A 113 -6.06 6.67 11.34
CA ALA A 113 -5.91 8.08 10.98
C ALA A 113 -4.60 8.35 10.22
N MET A 114 -3.48 7.80 10.71
CA MET A 114 -2.17 7.96 10.07
C MET A 114 -2.12 7.32 8.67
N LYS A 115 -2.72 6.15 8.49
CA LYS A 115 -2.74 5.44 7.20
C LYS A 115 -3.58 6.12 6.13
N ALA A 116 -4.50 7.01 6.52
CA ALA A 116 -5.29 7.80 5.59
C ALA A 116 -4.53 8.99 4.97
N LEU A 117 -3.29 9.24 5.41
CA LEU A 117 -2.46 10.37 4.99
C LEU A 117 -1.33 9.90 4.06
N PRO A 118 -0.89 10.76 3.12
CA PRO A 118 0.16 10.42 2.17
C PRO A 118 1.53 10.26 2.83
N LEU A 119 2.47 9.66 2.11
CA LEU A 119 3.88 9.59 2.50
C LEU A 119 4.43 10.99 2.84
N GLY A 120 5.32 11.06 3.84
CA GLY A 120 6.01 12.29 4.21
C GLY A 120 5.27 13.16 5.22
N VAL A 121 3.95 13.01 5.37
CA VAL A 121 3.23 13.66 6.48
C VAL A 121 3.73 13.05 7.81
N PRO A 122 4.18 13.84 8.80
CA PRO A 122 4.64 13.32 10.08
C PRO A 122 3.59 12.47 10.82
N LYS A 123 3.93 11.22 11.14
CA LYS A 123 3.05 10.25 11.82
C LYS A 123 3.78 9.60 13.00
N VAL A 124 3.34 9.84 14.24
CA VAL A 124 3.96 9.28 15.45
C VAL A 124 2.95 8.52 16.30
N MET A 125 3.15 7.23 16.51
CA MET A 125 2.27 6.38 17.32
C MET A 125 2.99 5.88 18.58
N VAL A 126 2.51 6.24 19.76
CA VAL A 126 2.97 5.67 21.03
C VAL A 126 2.09 4.48 21.41
N SER A 127 2.62 3.27 21.31
CA SER A 127 1.84 2.04 21.46
C SER A 127 2.42 1.07 22.47
N THR A 128 1.56 0.42 23.26
CA THR A 128 1.95 -0.74 24.08
C THR A 128 2.19 -2.00 23.26
N LEU A 129 1.88 -1.99 21.96
CA LEU A 129 2.05 -3.11 21.03
C LEU A 129 3.21 -2.89 20.05
N ALA A 130 4.00 -1.83 20.19
CA ALA A 130 5.08 -1.51 19.25
C ALA A 130 6.21 -2.57 19.24
N SER A 131 6.42 -3.27 20.36
CA SER A 131 7.40 -4.35 20.48
C SER A 131 6.77 -5.71 20.16
N GLY A 132 6.22 -5.86 18.96
CA GLY A 132 5.52 -7.07 18.52
C GLY A 132 5.25 -7.10 17.02
N MET A 133 4.23 -7.86 16.61
CA MET A 133 3.76 -7.85 15.22
C MET A 133 3.00 -6.54 14.95
N VAL A 134 3.59 -5.65 14.14
CA VAL A 134 3.07 -4.30 13.90
C VAL A 134 2.55 -4.07 12.47
N ARG A 135 2.64 -5.06 11.59
CA ARG A 135 2.26 -4.95 10.17
C ARG A 135 0.85 -4.38 9.98
N GLN A 136 -0.12 -4.83 10.77
CA GLN A 136 -1.51 -4.37 10.70
C GLN A 136 -1.70 -2.89 11.08
N PHE A 137 -0.80 -2.35 11.91
CA PHE A 137 -0.84 -0.96 12.36
C PHE A 137 -0.11 -0.05 11.37
N VAL A 138 1.13 -0.38 11.02
CA VAL A 138 1.98 0.43 10.14
C VAL A 138 1.50 0.37 8.68
N GLY A 139 1.13 -0.83 8.22
CA GLY A 139 0.80 -1.08 6.82
C GLY A 139 1.99 -0.76 5.90
N ASP A 140 1.72 0.06 4.90
CA ASP A 140 2.61 0.53 3.84
C ASP A 140 3.05 2.00 4.04
N LYS A 141 2.85 2.56 5.24
CA LYS A 141 3.16 3.96 5.55
C LYS A 141 4.40 4.13 6.40
N ASP A 142 4.95 5.33 6.37
CA ASP A 142 6.07 5.86 7.16
C ASP A 142 5.67 6.22 8.60
N ILE A 143 4.95 5.32 9.29
CA ILE A 143 4.53 5.55 10.68
C ILE A 143 5.70 5.32 11.65
N PHE A 144 6.09 6.36 12.39
CA PHE A 144 7.06 6.24 13.46
C PHE A 144 6.41 5.67 14.73
N MET A 145 6.62 4.38 14.98
CA MET A 145 5.99 3.67 16.09
C MET A 145 6.94 3.58 17.31
N LEU A 146 6.57 4.25 18.40
CA LEU A 146 7.32 4.29 19.65
C LEU A 146 6.70 3.33 20.68
N ASN A 147 7.52 2.46 21.28
CA ASN A 147 7.07 1.58 22.36
C ASN A 147 6.78 2.38 23.63
N ALA A 148 5.59 2.18 24.20
CA ALA A 148 5.16 2.81 25.45
C ALA A 148 5.96 2.35 26.67
N VAL A 149 6.63 1.18 26.58
CA VAL A 149 7.42 0.48 27.63
C VAL A 149 6.55 -0.05 28.78
N VAL A 150 5.67 0.79 29.32
CA VAL A 150 4.67 0.44 30.34
C VAL A 150 3.27 0.70 29.78
N ASP A 151 2.25 0.16 30.43
CA ASP A 151 0.88 0.50 30.07
C ASP A 151 0.61 2.01 30.23
N ILE A 152 -0.24 2.55 29.36
CA ILE A 152 -0.60 3.97 29.35
C ILE A 152 -1.80 4.14 30.29
N ALA A 153 -1.46 4.23 31.58
CA ALA A 153 -2.38 4.41 32.70
C ALA A 153 -1.86 5.51 33.62
N GLY A 154 -2.02 6.76 33.18
CA GLY A 154 -1.54 7.97 33.83
C GLY A 154 -0.09 8.34 33.51
N VAL A 155 0.28 9.56 33.93
CA VAL A 155 1.63 10.12 33.75
C VAL A 155 2.49 9.80 34.98
N ASN A 156 3.31 8.76 34.87
CA ASN A 156 4.29 8.35 35.86
C ASN A 156 5.73 8.67 35.39
N ARG A 157 6.75 8.33 36.20
CA ARG A 157 8.15 8.65 35.87
C ARG A 157 8.61 8.08 34.52
N VAL A 158 8.10 6.91 34.13
CA VAL A 158 8.46 6.22 32.89
C VAL A 158 7.64 6.78 31.73
N SER A 159 6.31 6.82 31.85
CA SER A 159 5.45 7.33 30.78
C SER A 159 5.71 8.80 30.49
N ARG A 160 6.09 9.62 31.48
CA ARG A 160 6.55 11.00 31.26
C ARG A 160 7.72 11.06 30.28
N GLN A 161 8.74 10.21 30.45
CA GLN A 161 9.91 10.20 29.56
C GLN A 161 9.52 9.76 28.16
N VAL A 162 8.77 8.67 28.03
CA VAL A 162 8.34 8.13 26.73
C VAL A 162 7.45 9.10 25.98
N LEU A 163 6.42 9.67 26.62
CA LEU A 163 5.53 10.66 26.02
C LEU A 163 6.29 11.95 25.64
N SER A 164 7.27 12.36 26.45
CA SER A 164 8.14 13.50 26.10
C SER A 164 8.99 13.21 24.87
N GLN A 165 9.49 11.98 24.70
CA GLN A 165 10.22 11.59 23.48
C GLN A 165 9.32 11.63 22.24
N ALA A 166 8.09 11.11 22.35
CA ALA A 166 7.11 11.19 21.26
C ALA A 166 6.80 12.64 20.86
N ALA A 167 6.59 13.51 21.86
CA ALA A 167 6.38 14.93 21.63
C ALA A 167 7.60 15.57 20.93
N ARG A 168 8.83 15.29 21.39
CA ARG A 168 10.06 15.82 20.77
C ARG A 168 10.23 15.34 19.33
N ALA A 169 9.96 14.06 19.07
CA ALA A 169 10.01 13.49 17.73
C ALA A 169 9.02 14.21 16.81
N MET A 170 7.76 14.35 17.23
CA MET A 170 6.75 15.07 16.46
C MET A 170 7.14 16.53 16.24
N ALA A 171 7.57 17.24 17.28
CA ALA A 171 8.02 18.62 17.15
C ALA A 171 9.16 18.76 16.15
N GLY A 172 10.14 17.85 16.17
CA GLY A 172 11.21 17.78 15.18
C GLY A 172 10.67 17.59 13.76
N LEU A 173 9.81 16.60 13.56
CA LEU A 173 9.23 16.27 12.25
C LEU A 173 8.41 17.42 11.64
N VAL A 174 7.67 18.19 12.44
CA VAL A 174 6.81 19.28 11.94
C VAL A 174 7.50 20.64 11.86
N THR A 175 8.67 20.80 12.49
CA THR A 175 9.44 22.07 12.46
C THR A 175 10.71 21.98 11.63
N ARG A 176 11.16 20.77 11.28
CA ARG A 176 12.34 20.50 10.46
C ARG A 176 11.90 19.72 9.23
N PHE A 177 11.62 20.46 8.15
CA PHE A 177 11.26 19.87 6.87
C PHE A 177 12.43 19.06 6.30
N GLY A 178 12.11 17.94 5.66
CA GLY A 178 13.06 17.19 4.86
C GLY A 178 13.57 18.00 3.65
N PRO A 179 14.55 17.49 2.91
CA PRO A 179 14.97 18.13 1.67
C PRO A 179 13.75 18.31 0.75
N ALA A 180 13.66 19.48 0.12
CA ALA A 180 12.69 19.70 -0.94
C ALA A 180 13.05 18.78 -2.13
N PRO A 181 12.08 18.44 -3.01
CA PRO A 181 12.40 17.82 -4.29
C PRO A 181 13.46 18.64 -5.02
N GLU A 182 14.49 17.97 -5.52
CA GLU A 182 15.54 18.65 -6.28
C GLU A 182 15.03 18.96 -7.70
N PRO A 183 15.46 20.07 -8.33
CA PRO A 183 15.04 20.41 -9.69
C PRO A 183 15.33 19.32 -10.74
N ASP A 184 16.29 18.45 -10.45
CA ASP A 184 16.75 17.37 -11.32
C ASP A 184 16.12 15.99 -10.97
N ASP A 185 15.13 15.96 -10.06
CA ASP A 185 14.43 14.72 -9.71
C ASP A 185 13.72 14.13 -10.94
N ARG A 186 14.06 12.88 -11.26
CA ARG A 186 13.54 12.19 -12.43
C ARG A 186 12.13 11.67 -12.16
N PRO A 187 11.25 11.58 -13.18
CA PRO A 187 9.95 10.96 -13.00
C PRO A 187 10.10 9.51 -12.52
N LEU A 188 9.32 9.14 -11.50
CA LEU A 188 9.39 7.81 -10.89
C LEU A 188 8.59 6.79 -11.69
N VAL A 189 9.20 5.65 -11.97
CA VAL A 189 8.54 4.45 -12.51
C VAL A 189 8.55 3.36 -11.45
N ALA A 190 7.40 2.76 -11.18
CA ALA A 190 7.34 1.60 -10.31
C ALA A 190 7.55 0.31 -11.12
N ALA A 191 8.30 -0.64 -10.59
CA ALA A 191 8.45 -1.97 -11.17
C ALA A 191 8.30 -3.07 -10.12
N THR A 192 7.64 -4.17 -10.45
CA THR A 192 7.44 -5.31 -9.53
C THR A 192 8.38 -6.47 -9.84
N MET A 193 8.95 -7.04 -8.79
CA MET A 193 10.00 -8.07 -8.87
C MET A 193 9.75 -9.22 -7.91
N PHE A 194 10.22 -10.41 -8.28
CA PHE A 194 10.44 -11.55 -7.39
C PHE A 194 11.78 -12.18 -7.73
N GLY A 195 12.35 -13.01 -6.85
CA GLY A 195 13.65 -13.64 -7.09
C GLY A 195 13.73 -14.42 -8.42
N VAL A 196 12.60 -14.96 -8.88
CA VAL A 196 12.45 -15.73 -10.13
C VAL A 196 12.22 -14.85 -11.38
N THR A 197 12.03 -13.54 -11.21
CA THR A 197 11.85 -12.55 -12.29
C THR A 197 12.89 -11.41 -12.24
N THR A 198 13.85 -11.46 -11.30
CA THR A 198 14.90 -10.46 -11.12
C THR A 198 15.65 -10.14 -12.43
N PRO A 199 16.06 -11.11 -13.26
CA PRO A 199 16.76 -10.80 -14.51
C PRO A 199 15.97 -9.88 -15.45
N CYS A 200 14.65 -10.10 -15.56
CA CYS A 200 13.78 -9.24 -16.36
C CYS A 200 13.72 -7.81 -15.81
N VAL A 201 13.51 -7.68 -14.50
CA VAL A 201 13.29 -6.36 -13.87
C VAL A 201 14.57 -5.54 -13.84
N GLU A 202 15.71 -6.14 -13.53
CA GLU A 202 17.00 -5.43 -13.54
C GLU A 202 17.34 -4.92 -14.94
N ARG A 203 17.13 -5.74 -15.98
CA ARG A 203 17.33 -5.31 -17.37
C ARG A 203 16.38 -4.17 -17.77
N ALA A 204 15.11 -4.30 -17.44
CA ALA A 204 14.13 -3.25 -17.73
C ALA A 204 14.44 -1.95 -16.96
N ARG A 205 14.92 -2.05 -15.71
CA ARG A 205 15.38 -0.93 -14.89
C ARG A 205 16.48 -0.15 -15.62
N GLU A 206 17.53 -0.83 -16.06
CA GLU A 206 18.63 -0.19 -16.79
C GLU A 206 18.16 0.54 -18.06
N THR A 207 17.15 -0.01 -18.75
CA THR A 207 16.57 0.62 -19.95
C THR A 207 15.77 1.89 -19.59
N LEU A 208 14.98 1.86 -18.52
CA LEU A 208 14.20 3.01 -18.05
C LEU A 208 15.11 4.11 -17.47
N GLU A 209 16.13 3.74 -16.68
CA GLU A 209 17.07 4.70 -16.08
C GLU A 209 17.90 5.44 -17.14
N ARG A 210 18.33 4.72 -18.20
CA ARG A 210 18.99 5.34 -19.36
C ARG A 210 18.08 6.30 -20.12
N ALA A 211 16.77 6.09 -20.07
CA ALA A 211 15.78 6.97 -20.67
C ALA A 211 15.43 8.18 -19.77
N GLY A 212 16.09 8.33 -18.61
CA GLY A 212 15.93 9.51 -17.75
C GLY A 212 14.87 9.36 -16.66
N TYR A 213 14.46 8.13 -16.33
CA TYR A 213 13.56 7.84 -15.21
C TYR A 213 14.34 7.40 -13.97
N GLU A 214 13.70 7.48 -12.81
CA GLU A 214 14.14 6.79 -11.59
C GLU A 214 13.18 5.63 -11.33
N VAL A 215 13.70 4.44 -11.06
CA VAL A 215 12.89 3.22 -10.96
C VAL A 215 12.86 2.71 -9.53
N LEU A 216 11.66 2.64 -8.96
CA LEU A 216 11.40 2.04 -7.66
C LEU A 216 11.00 0.58 -7.85
N VAL A 217 11.86 -0.33 -7.39
CA VAL A 217 11.61 -1.78 -7.48
C VAL A 217 10.91 -2.26 -6.20
N PHE A 218 9.72 -2.83 -6.36
CA PHE A 218 8.92 -3.40 -5.29
C PHE A 218 8.99 -4.91 -5.33
N HIS A 219 9.44 -5.51 -4.22
CA HIS A 219 9.40 -6.96 -4.07
C HIS A 219 7.95 -7.41 -3.86
N ALA A 220 7.45 -8.29 -4.73
CA ALA A 220 6.05 -8.74 -4.79
C ALA A 220 5.70 -9.71 -3.64
N THR A 221 5.79 -9.24 -2.39
CA THR A 221 5.57 -9.99 -1.14
C THR A 221 4.29 -9.58 -0.43
N GLY A 222 3.29 -9.11 -1.17
CA GLY A 222 2.04 -8.55 -0.68
C GLY A 222 2.20 -7.10 -0.24
N THR A 223 3.13 -6.84 0.68
CA THR A 223 3.43 -5.47 1.14
C THR A 223 4.05 -4.60 0.06
N GLY A 224 4.87 -5.18 -0.84
CA GLY A 224 5.47 -4.41 -1.93
C GLY A 224 4.43 -3.94 -2.94
N GLY A 225 3.52 -4.81 -3.37
CA GLY A 225 2.38 -4.40 -4.17
C GLY A 225 1.50 -3.36 -3.49
N GLN A 226 1.18 -3.53 -2.20
CA GLN A 226 0.41 -2.55 -1.43
C GLN A 226 1.09 -1.17 -1.42
N ALA A 227 2.39 -1.12 -1.12
CA ALA A 227 3.15 0.12 -1.14
C ALA A 227 3.18 0.77 -2.52
N MET A 228 3.37 -0.02 -3.58
CA MET A 228 3.32 0.47 -4.96
C MET A 228 1.95 1.10 -5.28
N GLU A 229 0.84 0.39 -5.01
CA GLU A 229 -0.53 0.88 -5.25
C GLU A 229 -0.83 2.16 -4.45
N SER A 230 -0.30 2.26 -3.23
CA SER A 230 -0.35 3.47 -2.38
C SER A 230 0.32 4.66 -3.06
N LEU A 231 1.57 4.51 -3.49
CA LEU A 231 2.36 5.58 -4.09
C LEU A 231 1.78 6.03 -5.43
N ILE A 232 1.22 5.09 -6.19
CA ILE A 232 0.45 5.42 -7.40
C ILE A 232 -0.77 6.28 -7.06
N SER A 233 -1.54 5.87 -6.04
CA SER A 233 -2.76 6.60 -5.63
C SER A 233 -2.44 7.99 -5.05
N GLU A 234 -1.24 8.16 -4.51
CA GLU A 234 -0.72 9.45 -4.02
C GLU A 234 -0.17 10.35 -5.13
N GLY A 235 -0.12 9.87 -6.38
CA GLY A 235 0.37 10.65 -7.52
C GLY A 235 1.89 10.78 -7.61
N VAL A 236 2.63 9.94 -6.87
CA VAL A 236 4.11 9.95 -6.85
C VAL A 236 4.69 9.23 -8.07
N ILE A 237 3.96 8.27 -8.62
CA ILE A 237 4.43 7.40 -9.72
C ILE A 237 3.90 7.88 -11.06
N ALA A 238 4.80 8.07 -12.04
CA ALA A 238 4.49 8.51 -13.39
C ALA A 238 4.12 7.37 -14.35
N GLY A 239 4.61 6.14 -14.09
CA GLY A 239 4.32 4.97 -14.90
C GLY A 239 4.63 3.66 -14.16
N VAL A 240 4.03 2.56 -14.61
CA VAL A 240 4.16 1.26 -13.92
C VAL A 240 4.58 0.16 -14.89
N LEU A 241 5.66 -0.53 -14.55
CA LEU A 241 6.11 -1.75 -15.20
C LEU A 241 5.83 -2.95 -14.27
N ASP A 242 4.61 -3.45 -14.31
CA ASP A 242 4.15 -4.52 -13.43
C ASP A 242 4.49 -5.90 -14.02
N VAL A 243 5.79 -6.24 -14.02
CA VAL A 243 6.30 -7.52 -14.55
C VAL A 243 5.83 -8.70 -13.71
N THR A 244 5.83 -8.54 -12.38
CA THR A 244 5.63 -9.62 -11.42
C THR A 244 4.32 -9.43 -10.66
N THR A 245 3.31 -10.18 -11.06
CA THR A 245 1.94 -10.09 -10.52
C THR A 245 1.58 -11.26 -9.59
N THR A 246 2.58 -12.01 -9.09
CA THR A 246 2.45 -13.19 -8.21
C THR A 246 1.56 -13.01 -6.98
N GLU A 247 1.44 -11.81 -6.44
CA GLU A 247 0.57 -11.51 -5.29
C GLU A 247 -0.91 -11.82 -5.57
N LEU A 248 -1.32 -11.86 -6.85
CA LEU A 248 -2.66 -12.29 -7.27
C LEU A 248 -2.83 -13.81 -7.11
N ALA A 249 -1.79 -14.62 -7.34
CA ALA A 249 -1.86 -16.05 -7.10
C ALA A 249 -2.06 -16.34 -5.61
N ASP A 250 -1.31 -15.66 -4.75
CA ASP A 250 -1.50 -15.73 -3.30
C ASP A 250 -2.91 -15.31 -2.86
N GLU A 251 -3.47 -14.23 -3.41
CA GLU A 251 -4.85 -13.80 -3.08
C GLU A 251 -5.89 -14.86 -3.47
N HIS A 252 -5.79 -15.42 -4.67
CA HIS A 252 -6.78 -16.40 -5.17
C HIS A 252 -6.69 -17.76 -4.46
N VAL A 253 -5.49 -18.15 -4.03
CA VAL A 253 -5.23 -19.48 -3.47
C VAL A 253 -5.21 -19.47 -1.92
N GLY A 254 -5.01 -18.30 -1.32
CA GLY A 254 -4.86 -18.13 0.13
C GLY A 254 -3.41 -18.29 0.60
N GLY A 255 -2.45 -17.85 -0.21
CA GLY A 255 -1.04 -17.70 0.18
C GLY A 255 -0.81 -16.49 1.09
N PHE A 256 0.35 -16.42 1.75
CA PHE A 256 0.61 -15.38 2.76
C PHE A 256 1.15 -14.06 2.21
N LEU A 257 1.58 -14.04 0.93
CA LEU A 257 2.11 -12.88 0.24
C LEU A 257 1.05 -12.16 -0.61
N SER A 258 -0.22 -12.25 -0.23
CA SER A 258 -1.28 -11.48 -0.89
C SER A 258 -1.13 -9.97 -0.65
N ALA A 259 -1.31 -9.19 -1.72
CA ALA A 259 -1.46 -7.73 -1.67
C ALA A 259 -2.93 -7.28 -1.47
N GLY A 260 -3.87 -8.22 -1.43
CA GLY A 260 -5.30 -7.98 -1.27
C GLY A 260 -6.04 -7.73 -2.59
N PRO A 261 -7.38 -7.57 -2.51
CA PRO A 261 -8.26 -7.58 -3.68
C PRO A 261 -8.12 -6.36 -4.60
N ASP A 262 -7.50 -5.28 -4.13
CA ASP A 262 -7.28 -4.05 -4.91
C ASP A 262 -5.97 -4.06 -5.71
N ARG A 263 -5.14 -5.10 -5.60
CA ARG A 263 -3.91 -5.24 -6.38
C ARG A 263 -4.20 -5.14 -7.88
N LEU A 264 -3.34 -4.44 -8.62
CA LEU A 264 -3.42 -4.14 -10.06
C LEU A 264 -4.55 -3.16 -10.43
N THR A 265 -4.89 -2.19 -9.56
CA THR A 265 -6.00 -1.25 -9.85
C THR A 265 -5.65 0.23 -9.74
N ALA A 266 -4.65 0.62 -8.96
CA ALA A 266 -4.32 2.02 -8.69
C ALA A 266 -3.89 2.77 -9.95
N ALA A 267 -3.02 2.19 -10.78
CA ALA A 267 -2.56 2.85 -12.01
C ALA A 267 -3.70 3.10 -13.00
N GLY A 268 -4.57 2.10 -13.18
CA GLY A 268 -5.79 2.25 -13.97
C GLY A 268 -6.75 3.31 -13.40
N LYS A 269 -6.91 3.39 -12.08
CA LYS A 269 -7.76 4.40 -11.41
C LYS A 269 -7.17 5.82 -11.54
N ALA A 270 -5.84 5.95 -11.39
CA ALA A 270 -5.09 7.20 -11.50
C ALA A 270 -4.93 7.69 -12.95
N GLY A 271 -5.11 6.79 -13.93
CA GLY A 271 -4.99 7.11 -15.35
C GLY A 271 -3.55 7.19 -15.85
N ILE A 272 -2.59 6.63 -15.10
CA ILE A 272 -1.18 6.62 -15.51
C ILE A 272 -0.86 5.43 -16.43
N PRO A 273 0.15 5.54 -17.31
CA PRO A 273 0.62 4.45 -18.15
C PRO A 273 1.03 3.21 -17.35
N GLN A 274 0.58 2.03 -17.79
CA GLN A 274 1.02 0.76 -17.20
C GLN A 274 1.25 -0.33 -18.26
N VAL A 275 2.35 -1.06 -18.09
CA VAL A 275 2.63 -2.31 -18.81
C VAL A 275 2.60 -3.45 -17.80
N VAL A 276 1.82 -4.48 -18.08
CA VAL A 276 1.57 -5.60 -17.16
C VAL A 276 2.02 -6.91 -17.78
N SER A 277 2.66 -7.76 -16.99
CA SER A 277 2.99 -9.13 -17.36
C SER A 277 2.51 -10.14 -16.30
N THR A 278 2.81 -11.41 -16.53
CA THR A 278 2.31 -12.56 -15.76
C THR A 278 3.37 -13.19 -14.86
N GLY A 279 4.43 -12.44 -14.55
CA GLY A 279 5.59 -12.94 -13.85
C GLY A 279 5.26 -13.57 -12.50
N ALA A 280 5.81 -14.77 -12.30
CA ALA A 280 5.64 -15.60 -11.11
C ALA A 280 4.18 -15.97 -10.77
N LEU A 281 3.24 -15.91 -11.72
CA LEU A 281 1.87 -16.42 -11.52
C LEU A 281 1.78 -17.96 -11.52
N ASP A 282 2.88 -18.64 -11.81
CA ASP A 282 3.04 -20.09 -11.64
C ASP A 282 3.13 -20.52 -10.17
N MET A 283 3.22 -19.60 -9.20
CA MET A 283 3.41 -19.95 -7.79
C MET A 283 2.48 -19.20 -6.84
N ALA A 284 2.04 -19.88 -5.78
CA ALA A 284 1.49 -19.29 -4.57
C ALA A 284 2.42 -19.59 -3.38
N ASN A 285 2.55 -18.64 -2.44
CA ASN A 285 3.56 -18.71 -1.39
C ASN A 285 2.94 -19.15 -0.05
N PHE A 286 3.58 -20.13 0.57
CA PHE A 286 3.27 -20.61 1.93
C PHE A 286 4.52 -20.53 2.81
N TYR A 287 4.32 -20.61 4.12
CA TYR A 287 5.43 -20.71 5.07
C TYR A 287 6.12 -22.09 4.96
N ALA A 288 6.67 -22.59 6.06
CA ALA A 288 7.28 -23.92 6.10
C ALA A 288 6.27 -25.00 5.62
N PRO A 289 6.73 -26.12 5.04
CA PRO A 289 5.85 -27.14 4.45
C PRO A 289 4.71 -27.61 5.37
N GLU A 290 4.95 -27.63 6.68
CA GLU A 290 4.00 -28.06 7.70
C GLU A 290 2.83 -27.06 7.89
N SER A 291 2.99 -25.82 7.46
CA SER A 291 1.96 -24.78 7.49
C SER A 291 0.99 -24.82 6.32
N VAL A 292 1.31 -25.60 5.28
CA VAL A 292 0.49 -25.67 4.07
C VAL A 292 -0.85 -26.32 4.41
N PRO A 293 -2.00 -25.68 4.09
CA PRO A 293 -3.31 -26.26 4.35
C PRO A 293 -3.48 -27.67 3.76
N ALA A 294 -4.05 -28.60 4.54
CA ALA A 294 -4.21 -30.01 4.15
C ALA A 294 -4.94 -30.23 2.81
N LYS A 295 -5.79 -29.29 2.40
CA LYS A 295 -6.47 -29.28 1.08
C LYS A 295 -5.50 -29.23 -0.11
N PHE A 296 -4.24 -28.86 0.11
CA PHE A 296 -3.21 -28.74 -0.92
C PHE A 296 -2.19 -29.90 -0.93
N LYS A 297 -2.37 -30.94 -0.11
CA LYS A 297 -1.40 -32.03 0.05
C LYS A 297 -0.92 -32.70 -1.26
N ASP A 298 -1.76 -32.73 -2.29
CA ASP A 298 -1.48 -33.39 -3.57
C ASP A 298 -0.94 -32.43 -4.64
N ARG A 299 -0.55 -31.21 -4.21
CA ARG A 299 -0.01 -30.16 -5.10
C ARG A 299 1.49 -30.31 -5.29
N ILE A 300 1.99 -29.71 -6.37
CA ILE A 300 3.43 -29.67 -6.65
C ILE A 300 4.04 -28.54 -5.80
N PHE A 301 4.99 -28.91 -4.94
CA PHE A 301 5.70 -27.99 -4.07
C PHE A 301 7.15 -27.86 -4.46
N TYR A 302 7.68 -26.64 -4.33
CA TYR A 302 9.09 -26.35 -4.40
C TYR A 302 9.54 -25.71 -3.08
N ARG A 303 10.45 -26.38 -2.38
CA ARG A 303 11.00 -25.86 -1.13
C ARG A 303 12.07 -24.82 -1.44
N HIS A 304 11.70 -23.55 -1.38
CA HIS A 304 12.64 -22.45 -1.64
C HIS A 304 13.67 -22.33 -0.52
N ASN A 305 13.24 -22.41 0.73
CA ASN A 305 14.13 -22.48 1.90
C ASN A 305 13.42 -23.16 3.09
N ALA A 306 14.01 -23.08 4.29
CA ALA A 306 13.42 -23.69 5.49
C ALA A 306 12.05 -23.09 5.88
N ASN A 307 11.79 -21.83 5.53
CA ASN A 307 10.63 -21.06 5.96
C ASN A 307 9.63 -20.77 4.85
N VAL A 308 9.97 -21.02 3.58
CA VAL A 308 9.15 -20.67 2.41
C VAL A 308 8.99 -21.86 1.48
N THR A 309 7.74 -22.17 1.19
CA THR A 309 7.31 -23.22 0.26
C THR A 309 6.52 -22.57 -0.87
N LEU A 310 6.94 -22.81 -2.11
CA LEU A 310 6.22 -22.39 -3.30
C LEU A 310 5.30 -23.54 -3.73
N MET A 311 4.07 -23.23 -4.11
CA MET A 311 3.11 -24.20 -4.63
C MET A 311 2.73 -23.85 -6.07
N ARG A 312 2.88 -24.80 -7.00
CA ARG A 312 2.56 -24.61 -8.42
C ARG A 312 1.07 -24.32 -8.59
N THR A 313 0.69 -23.21 -9.20
CA THR A 313 -0.72 -22.91 -9.53
C THR A 313 -1.26 -23.85 -10.60
N THR A 314 -2.54 -24.23 -10.54
CA THR A 314 -3.16 -25.13 -11.54
C THR A 314 -3.67 -24.37 -12.78
N PRO A 315 -4.00 -25.05 -13.89
CA PRO A 315 -4.68 -24.41 -15.02
C PRO A 315 -5.97 -23.69 -14.65
N GLU A 316 -6.79 -24.25 -13.76
CA GLU A 316 -8.05 -23.64 -13.31
C GLU A 316 -7.80 -22.38 -12.47
N GLU A 317 -6.81 -22.41 -11.59
CA GLU A 317 -6.39 -21.22 -10.83
C GLU A 317 -5.87 -20.13 -11.76
N ASN A 318 -5.03 -20.48 -12.74
CA ASN A 318 -4.51 -19.58 -13.75
C ASN A 318 -5.62 -18.93 -14.60
N ALA A 319 -6.64 -19.70 -15.01
CA ALA A 319 -7.78 -19.15 -15.74
C ALA A 319 -8.58 -18.14 -14.90
N ARG A 320 -8.77 -18.39 -13.60
CA ARG A 320 -9.43 -17.44 -12.69
C ARG A 320 -8.62 -16.18 -12.48
N ILE A 321 -7.31 -16.32 -12.26
CA ILE A 321 -6.38 -15.19 -12.13
C ILE A 321 -6.39 -14.35 -13.41
N GLY A 322 -6.29 -14.98 -14.59
CA GLY A 322 -6.33 -14.29 -15.87
C GLY A 322 -7.63 -13.54 -16.12
N THR A 323 -8.77 -14.12 -15.73
CA THR A 323 -10.08 -13.45 -15.78
C THR A 323 -10.10 -12.21 -14.88
N ASP A 324 -9.54 -12.30 -13.68
CA ASP A 324 -9.48 -11.18 -12.74
C ASP A 324 -8.56 -10.06 -13.23
N ILE A 325 -7.38 -10.40 -13.77
CA ILE A 325 -6.46 -9.46 -14.43
C ILE A 325 -7.20 -8.75 -15.57
N ALA A 326 -7.82 -9.49 -16.49
CA ALA A 326 -8.58 -8.91 -17.60
C ALA A 326 -9.66 -7.93 -17.14
N ARG A 327 -10.43 -8.29 -16.12
CA ARG A 327 -11.47 -7.43 -15.53
C ARG A 327 -10.86 -6.14 -14.96
N LYS A 328 -9.77 -6.23 -14.20
CA LYS A 328 -9.11 -5.08 -13.58
C LYS A 328 -8.55 -4.14 -14.64
N LEU A 329 -7.81 -4.67 -15.62
CA LEU A 329 -7.18 -3.88 -16.67
C LEU A 329 -8.20 -3.23 -17.62
N SER A 330 -9.32 -3.90 -17.91
CA SER A 330 -10.40 -3.33 -18.73
C SER A 330 -11.11 -2.15 -18.08
N SER A 331 -10.94 -1.95 -16.77
CA SER A 331 -11.51 -0.83 -16.02
C SER A 331 -10.56 0.38 -15.92
N ALA A 332 -9.35 0.28 -16.49
CA ALA A 332 -8.36 1.34 -16.46
C ALA A 332 -8.80 2.57 -17.26
N LYS A 333 -8.50 3.75 -16.73
CA LYS A 333 -8.74 5.05 -17.37
C LYS A 333 -7.54 5.56 -18.17
N GLY A 334 -6.36 4.98 -17.92
CA GLY A 334 -5.09 5.36 -18.56
C GLY A 334 -4.63 4.33 -19.60
N PRO A 335 -3.51 4.60 -20.30
CA PRO A 335 -2.95 3.68 -21.28
C PRO A 335 -2.48 2.38 -20.61
N VAL A 336 -2.91 1.24 -21.15
CA VAL A 336 -2.55 -0.08 -20.66
C VAL A 336 -2.06 -0.95 -21.81
N SER A 337 -0.99 -1.70 -21.57
CA SER A 337 -0.58 -2.82 -22.43
C SER A 337 -0.24 -4.05 -21.59
N VAL A 338 -0.56 -5.22 -22.12
CA VAL A 338 -0.20 -6.51 -21.55
C VAL A 338 0.82 -7.18 -22.45
N LEU A 339 1.92 -7.63 -21.87
CA LEU A 339 2.95 -8.41 -22.56
C LEU A 339 3.07 -9.81 -21.92
N LEU A 340 2.74 -10.85 -22.71
CA LEU A 340 2.68 -12.24 -22.25
C LEU A 340 3.93 -13.02 -22.72
N PRO A 341 4.70 -13.66 -21.82
CA PRO A 341 5.87 -14.47 -22.18
C PRO A 341 5.46 -15.91 -22.50
N GLY A 342 5.54 -16.31 -23.76
CA GLY A 342 5.09 -17.63 -24.25
C GLY A 342 5.90 -18.82 -23.73
N ARG A 343 7.18 -18.62 -23.38
CA ARG A 343 8.10 -19.71 -23.01
C ARG A 343 8.30 -19.92 -21.50
N GLY A 344 7.65 -19.11 -20.65
CA GLY A 344 7.76 -19.23 -19.20
C GLY A 344 7.53 -17.92 -18.46
N VAL A 345 6.86 -17.98 -17.31
CA VAL A 345 6.56 -16.81 -16.47
C VAL A 345 7.49 -16.66 -15.27
N SER A 346 8.43 -17.59 -15.05
CA SER A 346 9.38 -17.55 -13.93
C SER A 346 10.63 -18.37 -14.22
N ALA A 347 11.72 -18.12 -13.48
CA ALA A 347 12.95 -18.92 -13.60
C ALA A 347 12.75 -20.45 -13.39
N ILE A 348 11.66 -20.86 -12.73
CA ILE A 348 11.32 -22.27 -12.46
C ILE A 348 10.15 -22.79 -13.32
N ASP A 349 9.61 -21.97 -14.23
CA ASP A 349 8.56 -22.34 -15.20
C ASP A 349 9.13 -22.28 -16.62
N LYS A 350 9.97 -23.28 -16.95
CA LYS A 350 10.56 -23.49 -18.27
C LYS A 350 10.97 -24.95 -18.41
N GLU A 351 11.18 -25.43 -19.64
CA GLU A 351 11.53 -26.81 -19.92
C GLU A 351 12.60 -27.38 -18.95
N GLY A 352 12.26 -28.50 -18.31
CA GLY A 352 13.12 -29.19 -17.34
C GLY A 352 13.13 -28.59 -15.93
N GLN A 353 12.37 -27.53 -15.64
CA GLN A 353 12.22 -26.96 -14.30
C GLN A 353 10.97 -27.49 -13.59
N PRO A 354 10.93 -27.42 -12.23
CA PRO A 354 9.86 -28.04 -11.45
C PRO A 354 8.44 -27.54 -11.75
N PHE A 355 8.29 -26.29 -12.20
CA PHE A 355 7.00 -25.62 -12.39
C PHE A 355 6.63 -25.47 -13.88
N ASP A 356 7.37 -26.11 -14.80
CA ASP A 356 7.01 -26.08 -16.22
C ASP A 356 5.64 -26.71 -16.48
N ASP A 357 4.67 -25.86 -16.80
CA ASP A 357 3.33 -26.29 -17.18
C ASP A 357 2.78 -25.41 -18.31
N PRO A 358 3.00 -25.82 -19.57
CA PRO A 358 2.46 -25.12 -20.74
C PRO A 358 0.93 -25.06 -20.75
N VAL A 359 0.22 -25.98 -20.09
CA VAL A 359 -1.25 -25.98 -20.02
C VAL A 359 -1.72 -24.87 -19.09
N ALA A 360 -1.10 -24.74 -17.92
CA ALA A 360 -1.41 -23.66 -16.98
C ALA A 360 -1.09 -22.28 -17.58
N ARG A 361 0.05 -22.13 -18.27
CA ARG A 361 0.40 -20.89 -18.97
C ARG A 361 -0.64 -20.51 -20.02
N ARG A 362 -1.04 -21.45 -20.88
CA ARG A 362 -2.09 -21.20 -21.89
C ARG A 362 -3.42 -20.81 -21.26
N ALA A 363 -3.84 -21.49 -20.20
CA ALA A 363 -5.08 -21.16 -19.49
C ALA A 363 -5.06 -19.71 -18.94
N LEU A 364 -3.92 -19.26 -18.41
CA LEU A 364 -3.73 -17.87 -17.98
C LEU A 364 -3.85 -16.89 -19.15
N HIS A 365 -3.07 -17.11 -20.20
CA HIS A 365 -2.98 -16.21 -21.35
C HIS A 365 -4.29 -16.12 -22.11
N ASP A 366 -4.98 -17.24 -22.32
CA ASP A 366 -6.26 -17.31 -22.99
C ASP A 366 -7.36 -16.59 -22.20
N ALA A 367 -7.37 -16.72 -20.87
CA ALA A 367 -8.30 -15.99 -20.01
C ALA A 367 -8.08 -14.48 -20.07
N ILE A 368 -6.82 -14.02 -20.07
CA ILE A 368 -6.49 -12.60 -20.23
C ILE A 368 -6.94 -12.10 -21.61
N ARG A 369 -6.55 -12.79 -22.68
CA ARG A 369 -6.81 -12.39 -24.07
C ARG A 369 -8.31 -12.32 -24.38
N SER A 370 -9.07 -13.31 -23.93
CA SER A 370 -10.52 -13.39 -24.18
C SER A 370 -11.32 -12.40 -23.32
N GLY A 371 -10.87 -12.15 -22.08
CA GLY A 371 -11.56 -11.30 -21.12
C GLY A 371 -11.31 -9.81 -21.28
N VAL A 372 -10.13 -9.40 -21.74
CA VAL A 372 -9.76 -7.98 -21.73
C VAL A 372 -10.48 -7.18 -22.82
N ARG A 373 -10.76 -5.91 -22.55
CA ARG A 373 -11.44 -4.97 -23.45
C ARG A 373 -10.71 -3.64 -23.43
N GLY A 374 -10.46 -3.06 -24.60
CA GLY A 374 -9.83 -1.73 -24.73
C GLY A 374 -8.35 -1.69 -24.33
N VAL A 375 -7.69 -2.85 -24.22
CA VAL A 375 -6.28 -2.98 -23.84
C VAL A 375 -5.54 -3.77 -24.91
N GLU A 376 -4.34 -3.32 -25.27
CA GLU A 376 -3.46 -4.06 -26.18
C GLU A 376 -2.84 -5.26 -25.45
N VAL A 377 -2.98 -6.45 -26.04
CA VAL A 377 -2.32 -7.68 -25.55
C VAL A 377 -1.37 -8.17 -26.62
N ALA A 378 -0.08 -8.19 -26.29
CA ALA A 378 0.96 -8.78 -27.10
C ALA A 378 1.47 -10.06 -26.44
N GLU A 379 1.77 -11.06 -27.27
CA GLU A 379 2.43 -12.29 -26.83
C GLU A 379 3.79 -12.37 -27.51
N ALA A 380 4.82 -12.62 -26.72
CA ALA A 380 6.18 -12.79 -27.19
C ALA A 380 6.56 -14.27 -27.06
N ASP A 381 7.10 -14.87 -28.12
CA ASP A 381 7.70 -16.21 -28.07
C ASP A 381 9.07 -16.17 -27.37
N LEU A 382 9.06 -15.70 -26.13
CA LEU A 382 10.20 -15.48 -25.26
C LEU A 382 9.86 -15.96 -23.84
N HIS A 383 10.88 -16.27 -23.07
CA HIS A 383 10.77 -16.48 -21.63
C HIS A 383 10.80 -15.12 -20.93
N ILE A 384 10.12 -14.97 -19.80
CA ILE A 384 10.03 -13.67 -19.10
C ILE A 384 11.41 -13.05 -18.78
N ASN A 385 12.38 -13.89 -18.47
CA ASN A 385 13.76 -13.50 -18.14
C ASN A 385 14.69 -13.35 -19.36
N ASP A 386 14.18 -13.49 -20.58
CA ASP A 386 14.98 -13.20 -21.77
C ASP A 386 15.20 -11.67 -21.87
N PRO A 387 16.42 -11.19 -22.17
CA PRO A 387 16.70 -9.75 -22.25
C PRO A 387 15.79 -9.00 -23.23
N ASP A 388 15.43 -9.64 -24.35
CA ASP A 388 14.55 -9.05 -25.36
C ASP A 388 13.12 -8.84 -24.85
N PHE A 389 12.65 -9.69 -23.93
CA PHE A 389 11.34 -9.53 -23.28
C PHE A 389 11.35 -8.31 -22.36
N ALA A 390 12.39 -8.19 -21.53
CA ALA A 390 12.57 -7.04 -20.64
C ALA A 390 12.67 -5.72 -21.42
N ASP A 391 13.46 -5.70 -22.51
CA ASP A 391 13.61 -4.53 -23.36
C ASP A 391 12.31 -4.19 -24.12
N ALA A 392 11.51 -5.19 -24.52
CA ALA A 392 10.19 -4.96 -25.11
C ALA A 392 9.22 -4.34 -24.09
N ALA A 393 9.17 -4.87 -22.86
CA ALA A 393 8.31 -4.36 -21.80
C ALA A 393 8.66 -2.91 -21.41
N ALA A 394 9.95 -2.62 -21.22
CA ALA A 394 10.43 -1.27 -20.90
C ALA A 394 10.16 -0.28 -22.04
N ARG A 395 10.48 -0.65 -23.30
CA ARG A 395 10.19 0.20 -24.47
C ARG A 395 8.70 0.49 -24.60
N LYS A 396 7.85 -0.52 -24.40
CA LYS A 396 6.40 -0.34 -24.44
C LYS A 396 5.94 0.67 -23.40
N LEU A 397 6.48 0.61 -22.19
CA LEU A 397 6.15 1.59 -21.15
C LEU A 397 6.60 3.00 -21.56
N LEU A 398 7.82 3.15 -22.07
CA LEU A 398 8.34 4.42 -22.57
C LEU A 398 7.45 5.00 -23.68
N GLU A 399 6.95 4.18 -24.60
CA GLU A 399 5.98 4.59 -25.63
C GLU A 399 4.68 5.10 -25.01
N LEU A 400 4.12 4.37 -24.03
CA LEU A 400 2.88 4.79 -23.36
C LEU A 400 3.04 6.04 -22.50
N MET A 401 4.26 6.34 -22.04
CA MET A 401 4.59 7.52 -21.25
C MET A 401 4.86 8.77 -22.08
N GLN A 402 5.01 8.64 -23.41
CA GLN A 402 5.13 9.79 -24.29
C GLN A 402 3.76 10.49 -24.48
N PRO A 403 3.72 11.83 -24.57
CA PRO A 403 2.48 12.54 -24.85
C PRO A 403 1.89 12.10 -26.19
N SER A 404 0.63 11.65 -26.20
CA SER A 404 -0.08 11.33 -27.44
C SER A 404 -0.06 12.56 -28.37
N SER A 405 0.58 12.43 -29.53
CA SER A 405 0.77 13.50 -30.52
C SER A 405 -0.52 13.92 -31.26
N SER A 406 -1.70 13.71 -30.66
CA SER A 406 -3.01 13.83 -31.31
C SER A 406 -3.79 15.11 -30.95
N SER A 407 -3.16 16.12 -30.35
CA SER A 407 -3.82 17.40 -30.02
C SER A 407 -3.25 18.67 -30.66
N ILE A 408 -2.22 18.58 -31.54
CA ILE A 408 -1.55 19.78 -32.11
C ILE A 408 -2.04 20.15 -33.54
N THR A 409 -2.87 19.34 -34.20
CA THR A 409 -3.27 19.56 -35.61
C THR A 409 -4.74 19.93 -35.85
N LYS A 410 -5.34 20.79 -35.01
CA LYS A 410 -6.65 21.41 -35.30
C LYS A 410 -6.75 22.93 -35.05
N GLY A 411 -5.61 23.64 -35.03
CA GLY A 411 -5.59 25.09 -34.73
C GLY A 411 -5.10 26.02 -35.82
N ASN A 412 -4.72 25.54 -37.01
CA ASN A 412 -4.03 26.40 -38.00
C ASN A 412 -4.49 26.19 -39.46
N GLN A 413 -5.79 26.10 -39.68
CA GLN A 413 -6.41 26.29 -41.01
C GLN A 413 -7.75 27.00 -40.85
N GLU A 414 -7.73 28.27 -40.42
CA GLU A 414 -8.82 29.23 -40.62
C GLU A 414 -8.28 30.66 -40.34
N ALA A 415 -7.35 31.09 -41.20
CA ALA A 415 -6.99 32.49 -41.39
C ALA A 415 -6.18 32.64 -42.68
N MET A 416 -6.87 32.60 -43.82
CA MET A 416 -6.43 33.28 -45.05
C MET A 416 -7.63 33.70 -45.86
#